data_AF-T0Y0T3-F1
#
_entry.id   AF-T0Y0T3-F1
#
_cell.length_a   1.000
_cell.length_b   1.000
_cell.length_c   1.000
_cell.angle_alpha   90.00
_cell.angle_beta   90.00
_cell.angle_gamma   90.00
#
_symmetry.space_group_name_H-M   'P 1'
#
loop_
_entity.id
_entity.type
_entity.pdbx_description
1 polymer ?
#
loop_
_entity_poly.entity_id
_entity_poly.type
_entity_poly.pdbx_seq_one_letter_code
_entity_poly.pdbx_strand_id
1 'polypeptide(L)'
;LKRAVREEYHSYMVPENVLWDNIRNDKEKLTENLSRAINEIAKENKELDGVVNRIDFIDFTKSRENRILLEQLFSLFDKYNLSNRCLEGDAMGDAYEHILMRFAPEKAKEGEVYTPREVVRLMVNILDPSPEESVYDPACGSGGMLIEAYEHVKRKIGEDSANRVGLYGEERSPTTYALSKMNTILHGISESHLEVGDSLLYPKFKTATGLKKFDLVLANPPWAQKGYGEDTLKQAEFKDRYSYGFV
;
A
#
# COMPACT_ATOMS: atom_id res chain seq x y z
N LEU A 1 7.66 -23.40 9.28
CA LEU A 1 7.41 -23.28 10.74
C LEU A 1 8.59 -22.63 11.46
N LYS A 2 9.73 -23.28 11.74
CA LYS A 2 10.88 -22.66 12.46
C LYS A 2 11.65 -21.50 11.76
N ARG A 3 11.26 -21.11 10.54
CA ARG A 3 11.94 -20.04 9.77
C ARG A 3 11.26 -18.67 9.82
N ALA A 4 9.97 -18.63 10.22
CA ALA A 4 9.21 -17.39 10.31
C ALA A 4 9.69 -16.45 11.44
N VAL A 5 10.51 -16.97 12.35
CA VAL A 5 10.94 -16.32 13.59
C VAL A 5 12.31 -15.61 13.45
N ARG A 6 13.00 -15.76 12.31
CA ARG A 6 14.35 -15.16 12.11
C ARG A 6 14.29 -13.97 11.14
N GLU A 7 14.82 -12.83 11.57
CA GLU A 7 14.99 -11.60 10.78
C GLU A 7 15.70 -11.83 9.43
N GLU A 8 16.56 -12.85 9.34
CA GLU A 8 17.32 -13.20 8.13
C GLU A 8 16.45 -13.67 6.93
N TYR A 9 15.14 -13.90 7.10
CA TYR A 9 14.28 -14.46 6.04
C TYR A 9 12.97 -13.71 5.81
N HIS A 10 12.65 -12.70 6.63
CA HIS A 10 11.43 -11.91 6.52
C HIS A 10 11.71 -10.46 6.93
N SER A 11 11.25 -9.51 6.12
CA SER A 11 11.31 -8.07 6.42
C SER A 11 10.46 -7.67 7.64
N TYR A 12 9.61 -8.58 8.12
CA TYR A 12 8.65 -8.35 9.20
C TYR A 12 8.74 -9.43 10.28
N MET A 13 8.66 -9.03 11.54
CA MET A 13 8.65 -9.92 12.70
C MET A 13 7.24 -10.50 12.90
N VAL A 14 7.10 -11.82 12.74
CA VAL A 14 5.83 -12.53 12.96
C VAL A 14 6.02 -13.57 14.08
N PRO A 15 5.47 -13.32 15.29
CA PRO A 15 5.59 -14.24 16.41
C PRO A 15 5.05 -15.64 16.09
N GLU A 16 5.67 -16.70 16.63
CA GLU A 16 5.29 -18.08 16.31
C GLU A 16 3.83 -18.38 16.71
N ASN A 17 3.36 -17.81 17.82
CA ASN A 17 1.99 -17.99 18.32
C ASN A 17 0.91 -17.39 17.41
N VAL A 18 1.27 -16.53 16.44
CA VAL A 18 0.33 -15.88 15.52
C VAL A 18 0.47 -16.36 14.08
N LEU A 19 1.19 -17.47 13.85
CA LEU A 19 1.23 -18.12 12.55
C LEU A 19 -0.15 -18.65 12.14
N TRP A 20 -0.41 -18.71 10.83
CA TRP A 20 -1.70 -19.12 10.25
C TRP A 20 -2.27 -20.41 10.88
N ASP A 21 -1.45 -21.45 11.00
CA ASP A 21 -1.86 -22.72 11.61
C ASP A 21 -2.27 -22.56 13.08
N ASN A 22 -1.60 -21.69 13.83
CA ASN A 22 -1.93 -21.44 15.24
C ASN A 22 -3.21 -20.61 15.39
N ILE A 23 -3.50 -19.71 14.46
CA ILE A 23 -4.76 -18.94 14.44
C ILE A 23 -5.94 -19.86 14.18
N ARG A 24 -5.84 -20.74 13.18
CA ARG A 24 -6.96 -21.54 12.67
C ARG A 24 -7.29 -22.79 13.51
N ASN A 25 -6.39 -23.22 14.38
CA ASN A 25 -6.53 -24.46 15.16
C ASN A 25 -7.76 -24.46 16.09
N ASP A 26 -8.11 -23.29 16.66
CA ASP A 26 -9.29 -23.13 17.51
C ASP A 26 -10.37 -22.33 16.76
N LYS A 27 -11.32 -23.06 16.15
CA LYS A 27 -12.43 -22.47 15.38
C LYS A 27 -13.40 -21.68 16.28
N GLU A 28 -13.53 -22.06 17.55
CA GLU A 28 -14.45 -21.36 18.47
C GLU A 28 -13.93 -19.96 18.80
N LYS A 29 -12.61 -19.80 18.82
CA LYS A 29 -11.90 -18.53 19.09
C LYS A 29 -11.25 -17.91 17.85
N LEU A 30 -11.72 -18.27 16.66
CA LEU A 30 -11.11 -17.85 15.40
C LEU A 30 -11.00 -16.32 15.30
N THR A 31 -12.08 -15.61 15.65
CA THR A 31 -12.11 -14.14 15.62
C THR A 31 -11.12 -13.54 16.62
N GLU A 32 -11.13 -14.02 17.86
CA GLU A 32 -10.24 -13.54 18.92
C GLU A 32 -8.78 -13.80 18.57
N ASN A 33 -8.48 -14.98 18.02
CA ASN A 33 -7.15 -15.36 17.57
C ASN A 33 -6.68 -14.48 16.42
N LEU A 34 -7.53 -14.21 15.42
CA LEU A 34 -7.21 -13.33 14.29
C LEU A 34 -6.97 -11.89 14.77
N SER A 35 -7.88 -11.34 15.57
CA SER A 35 -7.77 -9.97 16.08
C SER A 35 -6.50 -9.81 16.92
N ARG A 36 -6.21 -10.77 17.81
CA ARG A 36 -4.95 -10.79 18.57
C ARG A 36 -3.74 -10.88 17.65
N ALA A 37 -3.75 -11.77 16.66
CA ALA A 37 -2.65 -11.97 15.74
C ALA A 37 -2.30 -10.70 14.96
N ILE A 38 -3.30 -10.03 14.38
CA ILE A 38 -3.12 -8.78 13.63
C ILE A 38 -2.53 -7.69 14.53
N ASN A 39 -3.03 -7.56 15.77
CA ASN A 39 -2.52 -6.57 16.71
C ASN A 39 -1.10 -6.87 17.20
N GLU A 40 -0.76 -8.14 17.43
CA GLU A 40 0.61 -8.53 17.79
C GLU A 40 1.58 -8.26 16.63
N ILE A 41 1.21 -8.60 15.39
CA ILE A 41 2.02 -8.28 14.20
C ILE A 41 2.21 -6.76 14.08
N ALA A 42 1.15 -5.98 14.24
CA ALA A 42 1.24 -4.51 14.18
C ALA A 42 2.15 -3.93 15.29
N LYS A 43 2.10 -4.51 16.49
CA LYS A 43 2.91 -4.08 17.63
C LYS A 43 4.40 -4.35 17.42
N GLU A 44 4.75 -5.52 16.89
CA GLU A 44 6.15 -5.87 16.62
C GLU A 44 6.73 -5.13 15.40
N ASN A 45 5.86 -4.63 14.50
CA ASN A 45 6.26 -3.95 13.27
C ASN A 45 5.63 -2.56 13.20
N LYS A 46 6.37 -1.55 13.69
CA LYS A 46 5.86 -0.16 13.81
C LYS A 46 5.21 0.39 12.53
N GLU A 47 5.73 0.02 11.35
CA GLU A 47 5.18 0.47 10.07
C GLU A 47 3.85 -0.19 9.67
N LEU A 48 3.47 -1.28 10.33
CA LEU A 48 2.19 -1.97 10.14
C LEU A 48 1.11 -1.50 11.12
N ASP A 49 1.49 -0.75 12.16
CA ASP A 49 0.53 -0.15 13.09
C ASP A 49 -0.30 0.92 12.41
N GLY A 50 -1.63 0.82 12.56
CA GLY A 50 -2.59 1.61 11.80
C GLY A 50 -2.71 1.21 10.33
N VAL A 51 -2.04 0.15 9.87
CA VAL A 51 -2.16 -0.42 8.51
C VAL A 51 -2.96 -1.72 8.54
N VAL A 52 -2.48 -2.73 9.27
CA VAL A 52 -3.11 -4.06 9.31
C VAL A 52 -4.23 -4.17 10.36
N ASN A 53 -4.11 -3.43 11.46
CA ASN A 53 -5.03 -3.47 12.62
C ASN A 53 -6.17 -2.43 12.52
N ARG A 54 -6.50 -1.97 11.32
CA ARG A 54 -7.59 -0.99 11.10
C ARG A 54 -8.99 -1.59 11.22
N ILE A 55 -9.11 -2.90 11.02
CA ILE A 55 -10.39 -3.61 11.03
C ILE A 55 -10.61 -4.23 12.41
N ASP A 56 -11.72 -3.87 13.05
CA ASP A 56 -12.18 -4.54 14.26
C ASP A 56 -12.97 -5.81 13.88
N PHE A 57 -12.27 -6.94 13.82
CA PHE A 57 -12.90 -8.24 13.55
C PHE A 57 -13.86 -8.69 14.68
N ILE A 58 -13.66 -8.23 15.91
CA ILE A 58 -14.54 -8.56 17.04
C ILE A 58 -15.88 -7.88 16.84
N ASP A 59 -15.88 -6.58 16.50
CA ASP A 59 -17.10 -5.87 16.16
C ASP A 59 -17.77 -6.44 14.90
N PHE A 60 -16.99 -6.69 13.84
CA PHE A 60 -17.49 -7.26 12.59
C PHE A 60 -18.24 -8.57 12.79
N THR A 61 -17.74 -9.47 13.64
CA THR A 61 -18.33 -10.81 13.87
C THR A 61 -19.38 -10.87 14.98
N LYS A 62 -19.82 -9.72 15.54
CA LYS A 62 -21.01 -9.68 16.42
C LYS A 62 -22.25 -10.24 15.72
N SER A 63 -22.35 -10.07 14.40
CA SER A 63 -23.35 -10.75 13.58
C SER A 63 -22.96 -12.21 13.35
N ARG A 64 -23.92 -13.12 13.61
CA ARG A 64 -23.76 -14.55 13.29
C ARG A 64 -23.44 -14.77 11.82
N GLU A 65 -24.04 -14.00 10.93
CA GLU A 65 -23.78 -14.08 9.48
C GLU A 65 -22.31 -13.78 9.18
N ASN A 66 -21.78 -12.68 9.72
CA ASN A 66 -20.38 -12.28 9.52
C ASN A 66 -19.39 -13.27 10.11
N ARG A 67 -19.73 -13.90 11.25
CA ARG A 67 -18.92 -14.98 11.82
C ARG A 67 -18.82 -16.17 10.86
N ILE A 68 -19.95 -16.59 10.28
CA ILE A 68 -19.97 -17.68 9.28
C ILE A 68 -19.17 -17.29 8.03
N LEU A 69 -19.28 -16.04 7.56
CA LEU A 69 -18.50 -15.54 6.44
C LEU A 69 -16.99 -15.57 6.72
N LEU A 70 -16.56 -15.20 7.93
CA LEU A 70 -15.15 -15.28 8.32
C LEU A 70 -14.65 -16.73 8.32
N GLU A 71 -15.42 -17.66 8.87
CA GLU A 71 -15.08 -19.09 8.87
C GLU A 71 -14.99 -19.67 7.45
N GLN A 72 -15.88 -19.26 6.55
CA GLN A 72 -15.83 -19.61 5.14
C GLN A 72 -14.61 -19.03 4.44
N LEU A 73 -14.23 -17.79 4.76
CA LEU A 73 -13.03 -17.14 4.22
C LEU A 73 -11.77 -17.92 4.62
N PHE A 74 -11.62 -18.25 5.90
CA PHE A 74 -10.52 -19.09 6.37
C PHE A 74 -10.49 -20.44 5.68
N SER A 75 -11.66 -21.08 5.54
CA SER A 75 -11.78 -22.38 4.85
C SER A 75 -11.44 -22.30 3.37
N LEU A 76 -11.59 -21.14 2.73
CA LEU A 76 -11.20 -20.90 1.35
C LEU A 76 -9.68 -20.75 1.23
N PHE A 77 -9.07 -19.91 2.07
CA PHE A 77 -7.62 -19.67 2.07
C PHE A 77 -6.83 -20.92 2.47
N ASP A 78 -7.35 -21.76 3.36
CA ASP A 78 -6.71 -23.01 3.81
C ASP A 78 -6.55 -24.06 2.70
N LYS A 79 -7.30 -23.94 1.60
CA LYS A 79 -7.20 -24.85 0.44
C LYS A 79 -5.93 -24.61 -0.38
N TYR A 80 -5.30 -23.45 -0.24
CA TYR A 80 -4.20 -23.02 -1.07
C TYR A 80 -2.97 -22.72 -0.22
N ASN A 81 -1.80 -23.23 -0.63
CA ASN A 81 -0.54 -22.83 -0.02
C ASN A 81 -0.07 -21.54 -0.67
N LEU A 82 -0.31 -20.41 -0.01
CA LEU A 82 0.08 -19.08 -0.49
C LEU A 82 1.47 -18.63 -0.03
N SER A 83 2.33 -19.55 0.40
CA SER A 83 3.70 -19.21 0.76
C SER A 83 4.55 -18.91 -0.48
N ASN A 84 5.60 -18.10 -0.32
CA ASN A 84 6.58 -17.77 -1.36
C ASN A 84 7.32 -19.00 -1.93
N ARG A 85 7.13 -20.20 -1.37
CA ARG A 85 7.66 -21.45 -1.94
C ARG A 85 6.77 -22.04 -3.02
N CYS A 86 5.48 -21.74 -2.97
CA CYS A 86 4.47 -22.27 -3.87
C CYS A 86 3.99 -21.23 -4.88
N LEU A 87 4.20 -19.94 -4.58
CA LEU A 87 3.91 -18.84 -5.48
C LEU A 87 5.20 -18.35 -6.12
N GLU A 88 5.18 -18.23 -7.44
CA GLU A 88 6.28 -17.68 -8.23
C GLU A 88 6.12 -16.17 -8.38
N GLY A 89 7.23 -15.43 -8.27
CA GLY A 89 7.28 -14.00 -8.52
C GLY A 89 6.20 -13.20 -7.79
N ASP A 90 5.48 -12.36 -8.54
CA ASP A 90 4.59 -11.32 -8.02
C ASP A 90 3.12 -11.76 -7.91
N ALA A 91 2.85 -13.07 -7.93
CA ALA A 91 1.49 -13.61 -7.99
C ALA A 91 0.56 -13.14 -6.85
N MET A 92 1.09 -12.94 -5.64
CA MET A 92 0.30 -12.38 -4.52
C MET A 92 -0.06 -10.91 -4.74
N GLY A 93 0.91 -10.11 -5.18
CA GLY A 93 0.71 -8.71 -5.51
C GLY A 93 -0.32 -8.54 -6.62
N ASP A 94 -0.19 -9.34 -7.69
CA ASP A 94 -1.14 -9.33 -8.81
C ASP A 94 -2.56 -9.72 -8.38
N ALA A 95 -2.70 -10.76 -7.54
CA ALA A 95 -3.99 -11.15 -7.00
C ALA A 95 -4.60 -10.05 -6.12
N TYR A 96 -3.77 -9.36 -5.31
CA TYR A 96 -4.21 -8.27 -4.47
C TYR A 96 -4.71 -7.07 -5.29
N GLU A 97 -3.97 -6.66 -6.31
CA GLU A 97 -4.40 -5.61 -7.23
C GLU A 97 -5.69 -5.97 -7.98
N HIS A 98 -5.86 -7.24 -8.37
CA HIS A 98 -7.11 -7.69 -8.98
C HIS A 98 -8.30 -7.53 -8.02
N ILE A 99 -8.12 -7.85 -6.73
CA ILE A 99 -9.13 -7.65 -5.69
C ILE A 99 -9.42 -6.16 -5.52
N LEU A 100 -8.39 -5.30 -5.41
CA LEU A 100 -8.56 -3.85 -5.32
C LEU A 100 -9.37 -3.31 -6.50
N MET A 101 -9.00 -3.68 -7.72
CA MET A 101 -9.72 -3.29 -8.94
C MET A 101 -11.16 -3.82 -8.96
N ARG A 102 -11.39 -5.06 -8.49
CA ARG A 102 -12.73 -5.65 -8.46
C ARG A 102 -13.67 -4.87 -7.54
N PHE A 103 -13.18 -4.48 -6.37
CA PHE A 103 -13.97 -3.80 -5.33
C PHE A 103 -13.92 -2.27 -5.37
N ALA A 104 -13.11 -1.67 -6.25
CA ALA A 104 -13.16 -0.23 -6.51
C ALA A 104 -14.58 0.19 -6.95
N PRO A 105 -15.10 1.34 -6.49
CA PRO A 105 -16.37 1.90 -6.99
C PRO A 105 -16.36 2.06 -8.52
N GLU A 106 -17.50 1.95 -9.20
CA GLU A 106 -17.55 2.11 -10.67
C GLU A 106 -16.96 3.46 -11.13
N LYS A 107 -17.31 4.55 -10.44
CA LYS A 107 -16.70 5.87 -10.66
C LYS A 107 -15.18 5.89 -10.47
N ALA A 108 -14.67 5.12 -9.51
CA ALA A 108 -13.23 4.97 -9.34
C ALA A 108 -12.58 4.28 -10.56
N LYS A 109 -13.26 3.28 -11.15
CA LYS A 109 -12.81 2.55 -12.34
C LYS A 109 -12.89 3.38 -13.64
N GLU A 110 -13.73 4.41 -13.66
CA GLU A 110 -13.82 5.38 -14.77
C GLU A 110 -12.64 6.38 -14.80
N GLY A 111 -11.66 6.24 -13.90
CA GLY A 111 -10.43 7.03 -13.88
C GLY A 111 -10.39 8.12 -12.80
N GLU A 112 -11.48 8.35 -12.06
CA GLU A 112 -11.53 9.36 -10.99
C GLU A 112 -10.64 9.03 -9.79
N VAL A 113 -10.36 7.73 -9.55
CA VAL A 113 -9.63 7.26 -8.35
C VAL A 113 -8.70 6.07 -8.63
N TYR A 114 -8.98 5.24 -9.65
CA TYR A 114 -8.12 4.11 -10.03
C TYR A 114 -7.60 4.28 -11.45
N THR A 115 -6.28 4.17 -11.62
CA THR A 115 -5.63 4.24 -12.94
C THR A 115 -5.54 2.82 -13.53
N PRO A 116 -6.11 2.58 -14.74
CA PRO A 116 -5.95 1.29 -15.41
C PRO A 116 -4.48 0.91 -15.60
N ARG A 117 -4.14 -0.38 -15.44
CA ARG A 117 -2.76 -0.86 -15.47
C ARG A 117 -2.04 -0.53 -16.77
N GLU A 118 -2.75 -0.54 -17.90
CA GLU A 118 -2.21 -0.20 -19.21
C GLU A 118 -1.76 1.26 -19.29
N VAL A 119 -2.51 2.16 -18.64
CA VAL A 119 -2.16 3.58 -18.55
C VAL A 119 -0.96 3.76 -17.63
N VAL A 120 -0.95 3.10 -16.47
CA VAL A 120 0.20 3.13 -15.55
C VAL A 120 1.47 2.66 -16.25
N ARG A 121 1.43 1.50 -16.91
CA ARG A 121 2.53 0.95 -17.70
C ARG A 121 3.00 1.89 -18.79
N LEU A 122 2.07 2.51 -19.51
CA LEU A 122 2.41 3.49 -20.53
C LEU A 122 3.19 4.67 -19.94
N MET A 123 2.69 5.25 -18.85
CA MET A 123 3.35 6.40 -18.21
C MET A 123 4.73 6.02 -17.65
N VAL A 124 4.85 4.86 -17.00
CA VAL A 124 6.14 4.36 -16.48
C VAL A 124 7.13 4.10 -17.62
N ASN A 125 6.68 3.51 -18.74
CA ASN A 125 7.54 3.29 -19.92
C ASN A 125 8.01 4.61 -20.55
N ILE A 126 7.20 5.67 -20.50
CA ILE A 126 7.60 7.00 -20.99
C ILE A 126 8.66 7.64 -20.08
N LEU A 127 8.49 7.51 -18.77
CA LEU A 127 9.45 8.04 -17.79
C LEU A 127 10.76 7.23 -17.72
N ASP A 128 10.68 5.92 -17.98
CA ASP A 128 11.80 4.97 -17.99
C ASP A 128 12.71 5.07 -16.74
N PRO A 129 12.17 4.87 -15.52
CA PRO A 129 12.94 5.05 -14.30
C PRO A 129 14.18 4.17 -14.25
N SER A 130 15.24 4.69 -13.64
CA SER A 130 16.53 4.04 -13.48
C SER A 130 16.89 3.84 -12.00
N PRO A 131 17.82 2.93 -11.67
CA PRO A 131 18.34 2.79 -10.31
C PRO A 131 18.93 4.11 -9.81
N GLU A 132 18.84 4.36 -8.51
CA GLU A 132 19.23 5.61 -7.81
C GLU A 132 18.35 6.83 -8.10
N GLU A 133 17.42 6.77 -9.07
CA GLU A 133 16.44 7.83 -9.26
C GLU A 133 15.32 7.75 -8.22
N SER A 134 14.77 8.91 -7.90
CA SER A 134 13.64 9.06 -7.01
C SER A 134 12.35 9.31 -7.80
N VAL A 135 11.36 8.43 -7.59
CA VAL A 135 10.03 8.49 -8.19
C VAL A 135 9.03 8.92 -7.13
N TYR A 136 8.26 9.96 -7.42
CA TYR A 136 7.27 10.52 -6.50
C TYR A 136 5.86 10.55 -7.07
N ASP A 137 4.89 10.10 -6.26
CA ASP A 137 3.46 10.24 -6.52
C ASP A 137 2.76 11.02 -5.37
N PRO A 138 2.35 12.28 -5.58
CA PRO A 138 1.70 13.13 -4.58
C PRO A 138 0.24 12.75 -4.27
N ALA A 139 -0.33 11.77 -4.97
CA ALA A 139 -1.69 11.29 -4.77
C ALA A 139 -1.75 9.78 -5.07
N CYS A 140 -0.90 9.03 -4.36
CA CYS A 140 -0.49 7.69 -4.78
C CYS A 140 -1.58 6.62 -4.74
N GLY A 141 -2.72 6.90 -4.09
CA GLY A 141 -3.84 5.96 -4.02
C GLY A 141 -3.38 4.62 -3.46
N SER A 142 -3.57 3.55 -4.22
CA SER A 142 -3.14 2.18 -3.86
C SER A 142 -1.67 1.87 -4.17
N GLY A 143 -0.88 2.86 -4.61
CA GLY A 143 0.55 2.71 -4.89
C GLY A 143 0.88 2.05 -6.23
N GLY A 144 -0.11 1.73 -7.07
CA GLY A 144 0.10 1.00 -8.33
C GLY A 144 1.11 1.65 -9.28
N MET A 145 1.17 2.99 -9.32
CA MET A 145 2.16 3.74 -10.10
C MET A 145 3.60 3.53 -9.61
N LEU A 146 3.80 3.53 -8.28
CA LEU A 146 5.11 3.30 -7.66
C LEU A 146 5.54 1.83 -7.80
N ILE A 147 4.60 0.90 -7.66
CA ILE A 147 4.84 -0.54 -7.84
C ILE A 147 5.25 -0.82 -9.29
N GLU A 148 4.56 -0.26 -10.28
CA GLU A 148 4.92 -0.45 -11.68
C GLU A 148 6.28 0.18 -12.01
N ALA A 149 6.65 1.31 -11.39
CA ALA A 149 7.99 1.88 -11.52
C ALA A 149 9.09 0.94 -11.01
N TYR A 150 8.87 0.32 -9.84
CA TYR A 150 9.76 -0.71 -9.30
C TYR A 150 9.86 -1.93 -10.23
N GLU A 151 8.70 -2.47 -10.63
CA GLU A 151 8.62 -3.65 -11.48
C GLU A 151 9.22 -3.42 -12.88
N HIS A 152 9.15 -2.19 -13.40
CA HIS A 152 9.83 -1.80 -14.63
C HIS A 152 11.34 -1.97 -14.54
N VAL A 153 11.96 -1.42 -13.48
CA VAL A 153 13.41 -1.56 -13.25
C VAL A 153 13.79 -3.00 -12.98
N LYS A 154 12.97 -3.72 -12.20
CA LYS A 154 13.17 -5.15 -11.89
C LYS A 154 13.18 -6.01 -13.16
N ARG A 155 12.22 -5.81 -14.08
CA ARG A 155 12.16 -6.54 -15.35
C ARG A 155 13.30 -6.16 -16.31
N LYS A 156 13.74 -4.90 -16.30
CA LYS A 156 14.74 -4.39 -17.25
C LYS A 156 16.18 -4.70 -16.83
N ILE A 157 16.47 -4.63 -15.52
CA ILE A 157 17.84 -4.64 -14.99
C ILE A 157 18.02 -5.70 -13.90
N GLY A 158 16.99 -5.94 -13.09
CA GLY A 158 17.00 -6.92 -12.00
C GLY A 158 16.59 -6.33 -10.65
N GLU A 159 16.30 -7.22 -9.70
CA GLU A 159 15.76 -6.87 -8.38
C GLU A 159 16.70 -5.99 -7.55
N ASP A 160 18.00 -6.28 -7.51
CA ASP A 160 19.01 -5.46 -6.82
C ASP A 160 19.05 -4.01 -7.33
N SER A 161 18.70 -3.80 -8.60
CA SER A 161 18.61 -2.48 -9.21
C SER A 161 17.28 -1.79 -8.89
N ALA A 162 16.19 -2.55 -8.83
CA ALA A 162 14.87 -2.05 -8.45
C ALA A 162 14.84 -1.58 -6.98
N ASN A 163 15.52 -2.29 -6.08
CA ASN A 163 15.66 -1.91 -4.66
C ASN A 163 16.43 -0.60 -4.43
N ARG A 164 17.10 -0.07 -5.48
CA ARG A 164 17.82 1.21 -5.43
C ARG A 164 17.01 2.37 -6.01
N VAL A 165 15.78 2.12 -6.46
CA VAL A 165 14.85 3.18 -6.87
C VAL A 165 14.20 3.76 -5.62
N GLY A 166 14.30 5.09 -5.44
CA GLY A 166 13.65 5.75 -4.32
C GLY A 166 12.16 5.95 -4.58
N LEU A 167 11.29 5.16 -3.94
CA LEU A 167 9.84 5.27 -4.12
C LEU A 167 9.21 6.14 -3.04
N TYR A 168 8.51 7.20 -3.45
CA TYR A 168 7.88 8.17 -2.56
C TYR A 168 6.41 8.38 -2.92
N GLY A 169 5.52 8.36 -1.92
CA GLY A 169 4.09 8.53 -2.14
C GLY A 169 3.38 9.27 -1.03
N GLU A 170 2.46 10.18 -1.36
CA GLU A 170 1.52 10.79 -0.41
C GLU A 170 0.08 10.39 -0.73
N GLU A 171 -0.68 10.00 0.29
CA GLU A 171 -2.11 9.71 0.17
C GLU A 171 -2.88 10.36 1.32
N ARG A 172 -3.95 11.08 0.98
CA ARG A 172 -4.75 11.84 1.95
C ARG A 172 -5.61 10.95 2.83
N SER A 173 -6.13 9.86 2.28
CA SER A 173 -6.99 8.89 2.96
C SER A 173 -6.14 7.89 3.75
N PRO A 174 -6.22 7.86 5.09
CA PRO A 174 -5.47 6.89 5.89
C PRO A 174 -5.83 5.43 5.55
N THR A 175 -7.06 5.19 5.08
CA THR A 175 -7.50 3.87 4.64
C THR A 175 -6.86 3.49 3.30
N THR A 176 -6.81 4.42 2.34
CA THR A 176 -6.20 4.16 1.03
C THR A 176 -4.68 4.02 1.15
N TYR A 177 -4.06 4.82 2.01
CA TYR A 177 -2.65 4.66 2.39
C TYR A 177 -2.35 3.26 2.92
N ALA A 178 -3.21 2.71 3.79
CA ALA A 178 -3.02 1.36 4.31
C ALA A 178 -3.09 0.31 3.20
N LEU A 179 -3.98 0.49 2.20
CA LEU A 179 -4.01 -0.36 1.00
C LEU A 179 -2.71 -0.22 0.20
N SER A 180 -2.18 0.99 0.03
CA SER A 180 -0.90 1.25 -0.65
C SER A 180 0.27 0.52 0.03
N LYS A 181 0.39 0.66 1.35
CA LYS A 181 1.45 0.01 2.13
C LYS A 181 1.34 -1.51 2.07
N MET A 182 0.13 -2.06 2.17
CA MET A 182 -0.09 -3.50 1.98
C MET A 182 0.26 -3.95 0.56
N ASN A 183 -0.09 -3.14 -0.44
CA ASN A 183 0.18 -3.44 -1.84
C ASN A 183 1.70 -3.52 -2.09
N THR A 184 2.49 -2.56 -1.59
CA THR A 184 3.96 -2.60 -1.73
C THR A 184 4.57 -3.83 -1.06
N ILE A 185 4.07 -4.20 0.13
CA ILE A 185 4.54 -5.39 0.87
C ILE A 185 4.28 -6.66 0.08
N LEU A 186 3.09 -6.80 -0.50
CA LEU A 186 2.71 -7.99 -1.28
C LEU A 186 3.45 -8.11 -2.61
N HIS A 187 4.00 -7.00 -3.12
CA HIS A 187 4.93 -6.97 -4.26
C HIS A 187 6.41 -7.13 -3.84
N GLY A 188 6.69 -7.41 -2.57
CA GLY A 188 8.06 -7.61 -2.08
C GLY A 188 8.89 -6.33 -2.03
N ILE A 189 8.28 -5.15 -2.14
CA ILE A 189 8.97 -3.87 -2.06
C ILE A 189 9.20 -3.54 -0.59
N SER A 190 10.41 -3.76 -0.11
CA SER A 190 10.79 -3.52 1.29
C SER A 190 11.02 -2.04 1.60
N GLU A 191 11.53 -1.28 0.63
CA GLU A 191 11.90 0.13 0.81
C GLU A 191 10.95 1.03 0.01
N SER A 192 9.90 1.51 0.69
CA SER A 192 8.99 2.51 0.15
C SER A 192 8.67 3.60 1.19
N HIS A 193 8.75 4.85 0.77
CA HIS A 193 8.47 6.00 1.61
C HIS A 193 7.06 6.50 1.33
N LEU A 194 6.09 5.97 2.05
CA LEU A 194 4.70 6.36 1.94
C LEU A 194 4.29 7.20 3.15
N GLU A 195 3.53 8.27 2.92
CA GLU A 195 3.08 9.17 3.97
C GLU A 195 1.58 9.46 3.86
N VAL A 196 0.91 9.59 5.02
CA VAL A 196 -0.49 10.03 5.09
C VAL A 196 -0.54 11.54 5.16
N GLY A 197 -1.09 12.21 4.15
CA GLY A 197 -1.06 13.67 4.10
C GLY A 197 -1.84 14.29 2.95
N ASP A 198 -2.18 15.56 3.16
CA ASP A 198 -2.68 16.43 2.09
C ASP A 198 -1.48 17.05 1.38
N SER A 199 -1.15 16.56 0.20
CA SER A 199 0.06 16.97 -0.52
C SER A 199 0.01 18.40 -1.08
N LEU A 200 -1.18 19.04 -1.07
CA LEU A 200 -1.37 20.44 -1.46
C LEU A 200 -1.24 21.40 -0.26
N LEU A 201 -1.81 21.06 0.89
CA LEU A 201 -1.82 21.92 2.08
C LEU A 201 -0.67 21.64 3.04
N TYR A 202 -0.35 20.36 3.27
CA TYR A 202 0.59 19.88 4.27
C TYR A 202 1.48 18.76 3.71
N PRO A 203 2.25 19.03 2.63
CA PRO A 203 3.11 18.04 1.99
C PRO A 203 4.06 17.41 3.01
N LYS A 204 4.40 16.14 2.87
CA LYS A 204 5.16 15.38 3.87
C LYS A 204 6.64 15.29 3.52
N PHE A 205 6.98 15.26 2.24
CA PHE A 205 8.37 15.20 1.81
C PHE A 205 9.03 16.58 1.74
N LYS A 206 9.78 16.91 2.79
CA LYS A 206 10.43 18.21 2.99
C LYS A 206 11.94 18.06 3.21
N THR A 207 12.63 19.18 3.07
CA THR A 207 14.03 19.39 3.43
C THR A 207 14.11 20.58 4.39
N ALA A 208 15.30 20.87 4.95
CA ALA A 208 15.49 22.03 5.82
C ALA A 208 15.16 23.37 5.15
N THR A 209 15.17 23.44 3.81
CA THR A 209 15.04 24.68 3.04
C THR A 209 13.83 24.72 2.12
N GLY A 210 13.01 23.66 2.06
CA GLY A 210 11.90 23.60 1.11
C GLY A 210 11.30 22.21 0.94
N LEU A 211 10.48 22.04 -0.10
CA LEU A 211 10.01 20.72 -0.51
C LEU A 211 11.16 19.86 -1.02
N LYS A 212 11.09 18.55 -0.75
CA LYS A 212 12.00 17.58 -1.37
C LYS A 212 11.77 17.59 -2.88
N LYS A 213 12.86 17.55 -3.64
CA LYS A 213 12.83 17.38 -5.10
C LYS A 213 13.02 15.92 -5.44
N PHE A 214 12.40 15.51 -6.54
CA PHE A 214 12.44 14.16 -7.06
C PHE A 214 12.86 14.20 -8.52
N ASP A 215 13.47 13.12 -8.99
CA ASP A 215 13.94 13.01 -10.38
C ASP A 215 12.74 12.80 -11.32
N LEU A 216 11.78 12.00 -10.88
CA LEU A 216 10.59 11.63 -11.62
C LEU A 216 9.34 11.88 -10.77
N VAL A 217 8.30 12.43 -11.40
CA VAL A 217 6.98 12.60 -10.78
C VAL A 217 5.93 11.93 -11.66
N LEU A 218 5.16 11.04 -11.07
CA LEU A 218 4.12 10.26 -11.73
C LEU A 218 2.86 10.34 -10.87
N ALA A 219 1.74 10.79 -11.43
CA ALA A 219 0.53 11.02 -10.63
C ALA A 219 -0.74 10.85 -11.46
N ASN A 220 -1.81 10.35 -10.82
CA ASN A 220 -3.19 10.51 -11.27
C ASN A 220 -4.02 11.15 -10.13
N PRO A 221 -3.92 12.48 -9.95
CA PRO A 221 -4.64 13.16 -8.88
C PRO A 221 -6.16 13.09 -9.10
N PRO A 222 -6.97 13.18 -8.02
CA PRO A 222 -8.43 13.14 -8.12
C PRO A 222 -8.95 14.29 -9.00
N TRP A 223 -9.86 13.97 -9.91
CA TRP A 223 -10.45 14.96 -10.81
C TRP A 223 -11.48 15.84 -10.08
N ALA A 224 -11.46 17.15 -10.35
CA ALA A 224 -12.42 18.14 -9.83
C ALA A 224 -12.60 18.13 -8.29
N GLN A 225 -11.52 17.83 -7.55
CA GLN A 225 -11.53 17.77 -6.10
C GLN A 225 -11.90 19.13 -5.49
N LYS A 226 -13.02 19.16 -4.74
CA LYS A 226 -13.50 20.37 -4.06
C LYS A 226 -12.68 20.66 -2.79
N GLY A 227 -12.68 21.93 -2.38
CA GLY A 227 -12.05 22.37 -1.12
C GLY A 227 -10.61 22.87 -1.27
N TYR A 228 -10.08 22.96 -2.49
CA TYR A 228 -8.76 23.50 -2.79
C TYR A 228 -8.82 24.83 -3.57
N GLY A 229 -9.79 25.69 -3.23
CA GLY A 229 -9.86 27.03 -3.82
C GLY A 229 -8.77 27.96 -3.30
N GLU A 230 -8.66 29.15 -3.89
CA GLU A 230 -7.63 30.15 -3.56
C GLU A 230 -7.49 30.42 -2.06
N ASP A 231 -8.58 30.65 -1.34
CA ASP A 231 -8.55 30.95 0.10
C ASP A 231 -7.97 29.81 0.94
N THR A 232 -8.15 28.56 0.49
CA THR A 232 -7.61 27.37 1.15
C THR A 232 -6.12 27.22 0.81
N LEU A 233 -5.75 27.33 -0.46
CA LEU A 233 -4.37 27.14 -0.91
C LEU A 233 -3.42 28.24 -0.42
N LYS A 234 -3.92 29.46 -0.16
CA LYS A 234 -3.14 30.52 0.52
C LYS A 234 -2.73 30.16 1.94
N GLN A 235 -3.42 29.20 2.58
CA GLN A 235 -3.11 28.71 3.92
C GLN A 235 -2.19 27.49 3.90
N ALA A 236 -1.80 27.00 2.71
CA ALA A 236 -0.86 25.90 2.57
C ALA A 236 0.50 26.25 3.18
N GLU A 237 1.17 25.24 3.75
CA GLU A 237 2.47 25.39 4.39
C GLU A 237 3.54 25.94 3.41
N PHE A 238 3.47 25.52 2.15
CA PHE A 238 4.39 25.94 1.08
C PHE A 238 3.66 26.77 0.01
N LYS A 239 3.03 27.88 0.41
CA LYS A 239 2.25 28.75 -0.48
C LYS A 239 3.00 29.29 -1.70
N ASP A 240 4.33 29.44 -1.60
CA ASP A 240 5.16 29.99 -2.69
C ASP A 240 5.19 29.09 -3.95
N ARG A 241 4.74 27.82 -3.82
CA ARG A 241 4.60 26.90 -4.96
C ARG A 241 3.47 27.31 -5.93
N TYR A 242 2.54 28.15 -5.50
CA TYR A 242 1.41 28.64 -6.30
C TYR A 242 1.72 29.97 -6.99
N SER A 243 2.97 30.15 -7.42
CA SER A 243 3.47 31.41 -8.02
C SER A 243 2.80 31.79 -9.35
N TYR A 244 2.20 30.82 -10.04
CA TYR A 244 1.49 31.01 -11.31
C TYR A 244 -0.04 31.15 -11.15
N GLY A 245 -0.54 31.19 -9.92
CA GLY A 245 -1.96 31.33 -9.60
C GLY A 245 -2.54 30.15 -8.84
N PHE A 246 -3.76 30.37 -8.34
CA PHE A 246 -4.60 29.37 -7.69
C PHE A 246 -5.68 28.90 -8.69
N VAL A 247 -6.03 27.61 -8.64
CA VAL A 247 -7.01 27.00 -9.54
C VAL A 247 -8.44 27.33 -9.12
#